data_AF-A0A959ERQ6-F1
#
_entry.id   AF-A0A959ERQ6-F1
#
_cell.length_a   1.000
_cell.length_b   1.000
_cell.length_c   1.000
_cell.angle_alpha   90.00
_cell.angle_beta   90.00
_cell.angle_gamma   90.00
#
_symmetry.space_group_name_H-M   'P 1'
#
loop_
_entity.id
_entity.type
_entity.pdbx_description
1 polymer ?
#
loop_
_entity_poly.entity_id
_entity_poly.type
_entity_poly.pdbx_seq_one_letter_code
_entity_poly.pdbx_strand_id
1 'polypeptide(L)'
;CGDEGPCDARHERNRILLAPSGPGAFGYEYRAYGLLRENGDRYELQFPALYDLGDLVRGGSFRIHFPEAIDSAEVELMASTTDGTRLPTAKWATYLSGELPGYLLPGDQVMIDLSFPKSYLPGSSWGLFLQLLWKNNAWLAIPLLLGSFLYLLWYFFGRDPKVVLMTRYTPPPDLTPAEAGFLWDEKLHKKDLVSLIYYWAAQGLLHITELDNDRKSDYQLTKVKDLPPTAKDFEKVMFSGLFKGRSTVTVSSLRDSFYTTMKKAHAKLEAYGKARQFFVPGTRGFGAVLIA
;
A
#
# COMPACT_ATOMS: atom_id res chain seq x y z
N CYS A 1 18.83 -3.02 -19.02
CA CYS A 1 20.24 -3.40 -19.21
C CYS A 1 21.07 -2.22 -18.79
N GLY A 2 21.54 -2.24 -17.55
CA GLY A 2 22.57 -1.33 -17.05
C GLY A 2 23.86 -2.12 -16.90
N ASP A 3 24.97 -1.42 -16.97
CA ASP A 3 26.32 -1.96 -16.84
C ASP A 3 26.47 -2.78 -15.56
N GLU A 4 27.18 -3.91 -15.67
CA GLU A 4 27.49 -4.91 -14.63
C GLU A 4 26.54 -6.12 -14.52
N GLY A 5 26.77 -7.10 -15.40
CA GLY A 5 26.30 -8.49 -15.27
C GLY A 5 26.00 -9.12 -16.62
N PRO A 6 26.34 -10.42 -16.87
CA PRO A 6 25.89 -11.09 -18.08
C PRO A 6 24.36 -11.08 -18.08
N CYS A 7 23.77 -10.46 -19.10
CA CYS A 7 22.33 -10.52 -19.32
C CYS A 7 21.97 -12.00 -19.50
N ASP A 8 21.39 -12.60 -18.47
CA ASP A 8 20.93 -13.98 -18.49
C ASP A 8 19.76 -14.07 -19.48
N ALA A 9 20.12 -14.35 -20.73
CA ALA A 9 19.17 -14.66 -21.78
C ALA A 9 18.46 -15.95 -21.37
N ARG A 10 17.22 -15.81 -20.90
CA ARG A 10 16.43 -16.94 -20.45
C ARG A 10 16.09 -17.82 -21.66
N HIS A 11 16.92 -18.84 -21.89
CA HIS A 11 16.67 -19.87 -22.88
C HIS A 11 15.53 -20.76 -22.38
N GLU A 12 14.34 -20.69 -22.99
CA GLU A 12 13.31 -21.71 -22.78
C GLU A 12 13.85 -23.03 -23.36
N ARG A 13 13.99 -24.06 -22.49
CA ARG A 13 14.55 -25.37 -22.84
C ARG A 13 13.90 -25.97 -24.10
N ASN A 14 14.75 -26.38 -25.03
CA ASN A 14 14.42 -26.89 -26.36
C ASN A 14 13.50 -28.11 -26.37
N ARG A 15 12.66 -28.17 -27.40
CA ARG A 15 11.89 -29.36 -27.77
C ARG A 15 12.58 -30.01 -28.96
N ILE A 16 13.04 -31.26 -28.81
CA ILE A 16 13.55 -32.06 -29.94
C ILE A 16 12.36 -32.38 -30.83
N LEU A 17 12.21 -31.65 -31.92
CA LEU A 17 11.26 -31.99 -32.97
C LEU A 17 11.99 -31.80 -34.29
N LEU A 18 12.44 -32.91 -34.86
CA LEU A 18 12.19 -33.32 -36.24
C LEU A 18 12.81 -34.70 -36.44
N ALA A 19 12.11 -35.55 -37.20
CA ALA A 19 12.42 -36.95 -37.37
C ALA A 19 13.85 -37.17 -37.93
N PRO A 20 14.61 -38.15 -37.40
CA PRO A 20 15.97 -38.41 -37.85
C PRO A 20 15.97 -38.78 -39.33
N SER A 21 16.81 -38.10 -40.13
CA SER A 21 17.06 -38.44 -41.54
C SER A 21 17.95 -39.70 -41.72
N GLY A 22 17.89 -40.63 -40.75
CA GLY A 22 18.72 -41.83 -40.66
C GLY A 22 19.22 -42.10 -39.22
N PRO A 23 19.74 -43.31 -38.94
CA PRO A 23 20.28 -43.63 -37.61
C PRO A 23 21.47 -42.72 -37.28
N GLY A 24 21.38 -42.00 -36.15
CA GLY A 24 22.44 -41.11 -35.64
C GLY A 24 22.33 -39.62 -36.01
N ALA A 25 21.25 -39.18 -36.66
CA ALA A 25 20.99 -37.77 -36.95
C ALA A 25 20.10 -37.12 -35.86
N PHE A 26 20.47 -35.94 -35.38
CA PHE A 26 19.69 -35.15 -34.41
C PHE A 26 19.47 -33.73 -34.95
N GLY A 27 18.29 -33.16 -34.70
CA GLY A 27 17.94 -31.79 -35.05
C GLY A 27 17.54 -30.99 -33.81
N TYR A 28 18.00 -29.73 -33.74
CA TYR A 28 17.64 -28.80 -32.68
C TYR A 28 16.92 -27.59 -33.30
N GLU A 29 15.80 -27.18 -32.70
CA GLU A 29 15.13 -25.90 -32.99
C GLU A 29 15.14 -25.06 -31.71
N TYR A 30 15.57 -23.80 -31.84
CA TYR A 30 15.66 -22.85 -30.74
C TYR A 30 14.72 -21.68 -30.99
N ARG A 31 14.00 -21.24 -29.95
CA ARG A 31 13.34 -19.93 -29.93
C ARG A 31 14.03 -19.07 -28.90
N ALA A 32 14.76 -18.07 -29.35
CA ALA A 32 15.44 -17.13 -28.50
C ALA A 32 14.75 -15.76 -28.54
N TYR A 33 14.67 -15.10 -27.39
CA TYR A 33 14.10 -13.77 -27.25
C TYR A 33 15.13 -12.84 -26.61
N GLY A 34 15.29 -11.63 -27.16
CA GLY A 34 16.14 -10.59 -26.58
C GLY A 34 17.65 -10.82 -26.72
N LEU A 35 18.11 -11.66 -27.65
CA LEU A 35 19.53 -11.90 -27.92
C LEU A 35 20.18 -10.89 -28.88
N LEU A 36 19.39 -10.03 -29.51
CA LEU A 36 19.89 -9.05 -30.46
C LEU A 36 20.55 -7.90 -29.70
N ARG A 37 21.82 -7.64 -30.00
CA ARG A 37 22.57 -6.48 -29.52
C ARG A 37 22.49 -5.37 -30.56
N GLU A 38 22.31 -4.13 -30.11
CA GLU A 38 22.35 -2.96 -30.98
C GLU A 38 23.77 -2.43 -31.12
N ASN A 39 24.25 -2.29 -32.36
CA ASN A 39 25.51 -1.62 -32.68
C ASN A 39 25.29 -0.61 -33.82
N GLY A 40 25.04 0.66 -33.45
CA GLY A 40 24.70 1.71 -34.39
C GLY A 40 23.39 1.41 -35.14
N ASP A 41 23.48 1.29 -36.47
CA ASP A 41 22.36 0.99 -37.38
C ASP A 41 22.20 -0.51 -37.69
N ARG A 42 22.96 -1.36 -36.99
CA ARG A 42 22.95 -2.82 -37.18
C ARG A 42 22.54 -3.54 -35.91
N TYR A 43 21.90 -4.69 -36.07
CA TYR A 43 21.75 -5.70 -35.05
C TYR A 43 22.86 -6.72 -35.17
N GLU A 44 23.46 -7.07 -34.04
CA GLU A 44 24.46 -8.14 -33.90
C GLU A 44 23.85 -9.27 -33.07
N LEU A 45 24.00 -10.49 -33.57
CA LEU A 45 23.62 -11.72 -32.88
C LEU A 45 24.84 -12.61 -32.78
N GLN A 46 25.22 -12.94 -31.55
CA GLN A 46 26.20 -13.98 -31.26
C GLN A 46 25.46 -15.14 -30.63
N PHE A 47 25.40 -16.27 -31.33
CA PHE A 47 24.63 -17.42 -30.88
C PHE A 47 25.45 -18.71 -30.99
N PRO A 48 25.63 -19.48 -29.90
CA PRO A 48 26.18 -20.83 -29.96
C PRO A 48 25.15 -21.77 -30.60
N ALA A 49 25.29 -22.02 -31.90
CA ALA A 49 24.38 -22.88 -32.65
C ALA A 49 24.53 -24.36 -32.29
N LEU A 50 25.71 -24.74 -31.83
CA LEU A 50 25.98 -26.05 -31.25
C LEU A 50 26.72 -25.83 -29.92
N TYR A 51 26.10 -26.28 -28.83
CA TYR A 51 26.74 -26.35 -27.52
C TYR A 51 27.60 -27.61 -27.43
N ASP A 52 28.55 -27.61 -26.49
CA ASP A 52 29.43 -28.75 -26.20
C ASP A 52 28.64 -30.06 -26.14
N LEU A 53 28.86 -30.90 -27.14
CA LEU A 53 28.36 -32.26 -27.20
C LEU A 53 29.47 -33.16 -26.69
N GLY A 54 29.18 -33.93 -25.64
CA GLY A 54 30.14 -34.89 -25.06
C GLY A 54 30.54 -36.04 -26.00
N ASP A 55 29.94 -36.11 -27.20
CA ASP A 55 30.17 -37.12 -28.22
C ASP A 55 30.67 -36.49 -29.53
N LEU A 56 31.45 -37.25 -30.30
CA LEU A 56 31.99 -36.82 -31.60
C LEU A 56 30.87 -36.66 -32.64
N VAL A 57 30.74 -35.44 -33.20
CA VAL A 57 29.73 -35.14 -34.23
C VAL A 57 30.35 -35.28 -35.62
N ARG A 58 29.71 -36.09 -36.48
CA ARG A 58 30.15 -36.34 -37.86
C ARG A 58 29.40 -35.42 -38.83
N GLY A 59 29.92 -34.23 -39.04
CA GLY A 59 29.37 -33.25 -39.97
C GLY A 59 27.99 -32.72 -39.55
N GLY A 60 27.52 -31.72 -40.29
CA GLY A 60 26.22 -31.11 -40.04
C GLY A 60 25.98 -29.91 -40.93
N SER A 61 24.75 -29.43 -40.92
CA SER A 61 24.38 -28.17 -41.56
C SER A 61 23.45 -27.39 -40.65
N PHE A 62 23.65 -26.08 -40.54
CA PHE A 62 22.68 -25.20 -39.89
C PHE A 62 21.98 -24.34 -40.94
N ARG A 63 20.72 -23.98 -40.67
CA ARG A 63 19.93 -23.06 -41.49
C ARG A 63 19.29 -22.01 -40.60
N ILE A 64 19.46 -20.74 -40.95
CA ILE A 64 18.87 -19.59 -40.25
C ILE A 64 17.84 -18.98 -41.18
N HIS A 65 16.57 -19.08 -40.80
CA HIS A 65 15.47 -18.50 -41.57
C HIS A 65 15.17 -17.08 -41.10
N PHE A 66 15.06 -16.15 -42.05
CA PHE A 66 14.62 -14.79 -41.76
C PHE A 66 13.13 -14.63 -42.08
N PRO A 67 12.43 -13.73 -41.37
CA PRO A 67 11.01 -13.48 -41.60
C PRO A 67 10.75 -12.83 -42.96
N GLU A 68 11.69 -12.04 -43.48
CA GLU A 68 11.62 -11.38 -44.79
C GLU A 68 12.85 -11.73 -45.64
N ALA A 69 12.75 -11.50 -46.96
CA ALA A 69 13.85 -11.74 -47.87
C ALA A 69 15.02 -10.80 -47.59
N ILE A 70 16.24 -11.32 -47.65
CA ILE A 70 17.46 -10.63 -47.23
C ILE A 70 18.29 -10.26 -48.45
N ASP A 71 18.89 -9.07 -48.46
CA ASP A 71 20.02 -8.79 -49.34
C ASP A 71 21.32 -9.41 -48.79
N SER A 72 21.84 -10.39 -49.52
CA SER A 72 23.09 -11.09 -49.20
C SER A 72 24.33 -10.18 -49.08
N ALA A 73 24.29 -8.98 -49.67
CA ALA A 73 25.35 -7.98 -49.58
C ALA A 73 25.35 -7.22 -48.25
N GLU A 74 24.18 -7.04 -47.64
CA GLU A 74 24.02 -6.24 -46.43
C GLU A 74 24.20 -7.04 -45.14
N VAL A 75 24.07 -8.37 -45.22
CA VAL A 75 24.17 -9.26 -44.05
C VAL A 75 25.52 -9.91 -43.96
N GLU A 76 26.20 -9.74 -42.85
CA GLU A 76 27.48 -10.39 -42.54
C GLU A 76 27.20 -11.63 -41.69
N LEU A 77 27.62 -12.79 -42.19
CA LEU A 77 27.54 -14.06 -41.48
C LEU A 77 28.95 -14.62 -41.34
N MET A 78 29.33 -14.90 -40.11
CA MET A 78 30.53 -15.64 -39.77
C MET A 78 30.14 -16.79 -38.86
N ALA A 79 30.58 -17.99 -39.21
CA ALA A 79 30.46 -19.15 -38.35
C ALA A 79 31.85 -19.68 -38.05
N SER A 80 32.15 -19.88 -36.78
CA SER A 80 33.47 -20.34 -36.33
C SER A 80 33.36 -21.36 -35.22
N THR A 81 34.29 -22.31 -35.22
CA THR A 81 34.47 -23.24 -34.10
C THR A 81 35.20 -22.57 -32.94
N THR A 82 35.20 -23.18 -31.75
CA THR A 82 35.98 -22.72 -30.57
C THR A 82 37.46 -22.43 -30.91
N ASP A 83 38.05 -23.22 -31.80
CA ASP A 83 39.44 -23.07 -32.26
C ASP A 83 39.66 -21.91 -33.26
N GLY A 84 38.62 -21.12 -33.56
CA GLY A 84 38.69 -19.99 -34.50
C GLY A 84 38.68 -20.39 -35.98
N THR A 85 38.49 -21.67 -36.30
CA THR A 85 38.35 -22.14 -37.68
C THR A 85 37.07 -21.60 -38.30
N ARG A 86 37.19 -20.89 -39.42
CA ARG A 86 36.05 -20.34 -40.16
C ARG A 86 35.36 -21.45 -40.97
N LEU A 87 34.05 -21.55 -40.81
CA LEU A 87 33.22 -22.52 -41.50
C LEU A 87 32.75 -21.96 -42.86
N PRO A 88 32.61 -22.79 -43.90
CA PRO A 88 32.00 -22.37 -45.15
C PRO A 88 30.54 -21.98 -44.91
N THR A 89 30.20 -20.74 -45.27
CA THR A 89 28.85 -20.20 -45.17
C THR A 89 28.36 -19.80 -46.56
N ALA A 90 27.06 -19.93 -46.76
CA ALA A 90 26.38 -19.49 -47.96
C ALA A 90 25.13 -18.69 -47.57
N LYS A 91 24.80 -17.71 -48.41
CA LYS A 91 23.70 -16.78 -48.20
C LYS A 91 22.67 -16.98 -49.32
N TRP A 92 21.42 -17.21 -48.96
CA TRP A 92 20.30 -17.27 -49.89
C TRP A 92 19.28 -16.18 -49.57
N ALA A 93 18.34 -15.96 -50.50
CA ALA A 93 17.34 -14.91 -50.38
C ALA A 93 16.44 -15.02 -49.12
N THR A 94 16.19 -16.24 -48.61
CA THR A 94 15.25 -16.49 -47.49
C THR A 94 15.88 -17.19 -46.29
N TYR A 95 17.10 -17.69 -46.43
CA TYR A 95 17.82 -18.34 -45.34
C TYR A 95 19.33 -18.20 -45.53
N LEU A 96 20.05 -18.27 -44.42
CA LEU A 96 21.50 -18.44 -44.40
C LEU A 96 21.81 -19.89 -44.01
N SER A 97 22.88 -20.46 -44.54
CA SER A 97 23.31 -21.80 -44.13
C SER A 97 24.82 -21.88 -44.06
N GLY A 98 25.28 -22.80 -43.24
CA GLY A 98 26.69 -23.19 -43.21
C GLY A 98 26.81 -24.70 -43.07
N GLU A 99 27.92 -25.20 -43.58
CA GLU A 99 28.29 -26.61 -43.46
C GLU A 99 29.41 -26.75 -42.44
N LEU A 100 29.27 -27.75 -41.57
CA LEU A 100 30.30 -28.08 -40.61
C LEU A 100 31.28 -29.05 -41.28
N PRO A 101 32.57 -28.69 -41.41
CA PRO A 101 33.57 -29.54 -42.05
C PRO A 101 33.85 -30.73 -41.13
N GLY A 102 33.68 -31.94 -41.68
CA GLY A 102 34.16 -33.17 -41.08
C GLY A 102 33.73 -33.42 -39.62
N TYR A 103 34.68 -33.87 -38.80
CA TYR A 103 34.45 -34.29 -37.42
C TYR A 103 34.64 -33.13 -36.46
N LEU A 104 33.66 -32.88 -35.59
CA LEU A 104 33.83 -32.01 -34.42
C LEU A 104 34.23 -32.84 -33.21
N LEU A 105 35.20 -32.34 -32.44
CA LEU A 105 35.65 -33.01 -31.22
C LEU A 105 34.66 -32.73 -30.07
N PRO A 106 34.56 -33.64 -29.09
CA PRO A 106 33.85 -33.34 -27.84
C PRO A 106 34.48 -32.10 -27.18
N GLY A 107 33.67 -31.11 -26.80
CA GLY A 107 34.13 -29.80 -26.33
C GLY A 107 34.03 -28.66 -27.36
N ASP A 108 33.91 -28.96 -28.64
CA ASP A 108 33.84 -27.94 -29.69
C ASP A 108 32.45 -27.29 -29.74
N GLN A 109 32.42 -25.96 -29.78
CA GLN A 109 31.22 -25.15 -29.95
C GLN A 109 31.26 -24.48 -31.31
N VAL A 110 30.09 -24.32 -31.92
CA VAL A 110 29.94 -23.56 -33.16
C VAL A 110 29.24 -22.25 -32.84
N MET A 111 30.01 -21.18 -32.95
CA MET A 111 29.54 -19.82 -32.75
C MET A 111 29.10 -19.24 -34.09
N ILE A 112 27.91 -18.67 -34.10
CA ILE A 112 27.38 -17.91 -35.23
C ILE A 112 27.37 -16.45 -34.84
N ASP A 113 28.17 -15.66 -35.56
CA ASP A 113 28.17 -14.21 -35.53
C ASP A 113 27.42 -13.70 -36.76
N LEU A 114 26.31 -13.01 -36.51
CA LEU A 114 25.42 -12.51 -37.54
C LEU A 114 25.20 -11.01 -37.33
N SER A 115 25.49 -10.20 -38.35
CA SER A 115 25.29 -8.75 -38.32
C SER A 115 24.45 -8.29 -39.52
N PHE A 116 23.33 -7.62 -39.26
CA PHE A 116 22.39 -7.16 -40.29
C PHE A 116 21.76 -5.80 -39.93
N PRO A 117 21.31 -5.00 -40.93
CA PRO A 117 20.66 -3.71 -40.68
C PRO A 117 19.36 -3.81 -39.86
N LYS A 118 19.06 -2.78 -39.08
CA LYS A 118 17.84 -2.72 -38.25
C LYS A 118 16.53 -2.72 -39.06
N SER A 119 16.59 -2.35 -40.34
CA SER A 119 15.44 -2.30 -41.27
C SER A 119 14.75 -3.63 -41.51
N TYR A 120 15.47 -4.76 -41.35
CA TYR A 120 14.93 -6.12 -41.57
C TYR A 120 14.06 -6.64 -40.42
N LEU A 121 14.02 -5.93 -39.28
CA LEU A 121 13.13 -6.26 -38.18
C LEU A 121 12.18 -5.10 -37.94
N PRO A 122 10.86 -5.35 -37.77
CA PRO A 122 9.95 -4.33 -37.33
C PRO A 122 10.44 -3.82 -35.97
N GLY A 123 10.85 -2.55 -35.90
CA GLY A 123 11.43 -1.94 -34.70
C GLY A 123 10.57 -2.17 -33.46
N SER A 124 11.20 -2.13 -32.28
CA SER A 124 10.56 -2.47 -31.00
C SER A 124 9.22 -1.74 -30.82
N SER A 125 8.12 -2.44 -31.02
CA SER A 125 6.78 -1.88 -30.85
C SER A 125 6.43 -1.75 -29.38
N TRP A 126 5.60 -0.76 -29.02
CA TRP A 126 5.12 -0.58 -27.65
C TRP A 126 4.46 -1.83 -27.06
N GLY A 127 3.81 -2.64 -27.91
CA GLY A 127 3.26 -3.94 -27.53
C GLY A 127 4.33 -4.97 -27.16
N LEU A 128 5.42 -5.07 -27.94
CA LEU A 128 6.54 -5.96 -27.64
C LEU A 128 7.24 -5.52 -26.35
N PHE A 129 7.42 -4.22 -26.13
CA PHE A 129 7.98 -3.67 -24.89
C PHE A 129 7.14 -4.06 -23.66
N LEU A 130 5.81 -3.86 -23.70
CA LEU A 130 4.92 -4.26 -22.60
C LEU A 130 4.92 -5.78 -22.38
N GLN A 131 4.93 -6.57 -23.45
CA GLN A 131 4.99 -8.03 -23.35
C GLN A 131 6.30 -8.50 -22.70
N LEU A 132 7.44 -7.91 -23.08
CA LEU A 132 8.75 -8.21 -22.50
C LEU A 132 8.83 -7.75 -21.04
N LEU A 133 8.30 -6.56 -20.73
CA LEU A 133 8.25 -6.04 -19.37
C LEU A 133 7.44 -6.97 -18.45
N TRP A 134 6.29 -7.45 -18.89
CA TRP A 134 5.44 -8.37 -18.11
C TRP A 134 6.04 -9.78 -17.98
N LYS A 135 6.66 -10.32 -19.05
CA LYS A 135 7.29 -11.64 -19.02
C LYS A 135 8.54 -11.68 -18.12
N ASN A 136 9.38 -10.64 -18.15
CA ASN A 136 10.60 -10.60 -17.34
C ASN A 136 10.38 -10.07 -15.93
N ASN A 137 9.41 -9.16 -15.71
CA ASN A 137 9.22 -8.48 -14.42
C ASN A 137 7.85 -8.76 -13.80
N ALA A 138 7.42 -10.03 -13.81
CA ALA A 138 6.16 -10.46 -13.19
C ALA A 138 6.03 -10.04 -11.71
N TRP A 139 7.16 -9.83 -11.02
CA TRP A 139 7.20 -9.35 -9.64
C TRP A 139 6.66 -7.92 -9.45
N LEU A 140 6.62 -7.08 -10.50
CA LEU A 140 6.01 -5.74 -10.46
C LEU A 140 4.48 -5.77 -10.27
N ALA A 141 3.85 -6.93 -10.47
CA ALA A 141 2.42 -7.11 -10.17
C ALA A 141 2.13 -7.02 -8.65
N ILE A 142 3.10 -7.36 -7.80
CA ILE A 142 2.93 -7.39 -6.34
C ILE A 142 2.62 -5.99 -5.76
N PRO A 143 3.44 -4.94 -5.99
CA PRO A 143 3.13 -3.60 -5.47
C PRO A 143 1.85 -3.02 -6.07
N LEU A 144 1.52 -3.34 -7.31
CA LEU A 144 0.25 -2.94 -7.95
C LEU A 144 -0.95 -3.57 -7.25
N LEU A 145 -0.91 -4.88 -6.99
CA LEU A 145 -1.97 -5.59 -6.28
C LEU A 145 -2.12 -5.08 -4.84
N LEU A 146 -1.01 -4.95 -4.12
CA LEU A 146 -1.03 -4.43 -2.74
C LEU A 146 -1.55 -2.99 -2.70
N GLY A 147 -1.07 -2.13 -3.59
CA GLY A 147 -1.54 -0.74 -3.70
C GLY A 147 -3.03 -0.67 -4.02
N SER A 148 -3.52 -1.50 -4.95
CA SER A 148 -4.95 -1.57 -5.29
C SER A 148 -5.79 -2.06 -4.11
N PHE A 149 -5.31 -3.05 -3.35
CA PHE A 149 -5.99 -3.58 -2.18
C PHE A 149 -6.10 -2.52 -1.07
N LEU A 150 -5.00 -1.82 -0.77
CA LEU A 150 -5.00 -0.74 0.21
C LEU A 150 -5.89 0.44 -0.23
N TYR A 151 -5.88 0.78 -1.52
CA TYR A 151 -6.76 1.80 -2.06
C TYR A 151 -8.24 1.42 -1.92
N LEU A 152 -8.61 0.17 -2.21
CA LEU A 152 -9.97 -0.32 -2.01
C LEU A 152 -10.38 -0.28 -0.53
N LEU A 153 -9.50 -0.70 0.37
CA LEU A 153 -9.74 -0.63 1.80
C LEU A 153 -10.01 0.82 2.25
N TRP A 154 -9.18 1.77 1.80
CA TRP A 154 -9.38 3.19 2.08
C TRP A 154 -10.68 3.73 1.47
N TYR A 155 -10.98 3.37 0.22
CA TYR A 155 -12.17 3.84 -0.49
C TYR A 155 -13.48 3.42 0.21
N PHE A 156 -13.53 2.18 0.71
CA PHE A 156 -14.72 1.62 1.36
C PHE A 156 -14.80 1.89 2.87
N PHE A 157 -13.67 1.87 3.59
CA PHE A 157 -13.65 1.94 5.05
C PHE A 157 -12.96 3.20 5.62
N GLY A 158 -12.07 3.83 4.86
CA GLY A 158 -11.27 4.98 5.33
C GLY A 158 -11.84 6.35 4.95
N ARG A 159 -12.99 6.40 4.27
CA ARG A 159 -13.57 7.66 3.80
C ARG A 159 -14.44 8.29 4.89
N ASP A 160 -13.94 9.35 5.50
CA ASP A 160 -14.70 10.08 6.51
C ASP A 160 -15.98 10.70 5.91
N PRO A 161 -17.12 10.60 6.61
CA PRO A 161 -18.33 11.25 6.16
C PRO A 161 -18.12 12.77 6.14
N LYS A 162 -18.54 13.42 5.06
CA LYS A 162 -18.51 14.88 4.94
C LYS A 162 -19.56 15.47 5.88
N VAL A 163 -19.16 15.82 7.10
CA VAL A 163 -20.02 16.56 8.03
C VAL A 163 -19.90 18.05 7.72
N VAL A 164 -21.02 18.70 7.43
CA VAL A 164 -21.05 20.15 7.21
C VAL A 164 -20.85 20.85 8.55
N LEU A 165 -19.72 21.53 8.71
CA LEU A 165 -19.42 22.32 9.91
C LEU A 165 -20.19 23.64 9.83
N MET A 166 -21.23 23.78 10.65
CA MET A 166 -21.97 25.02 10.83
C MET A 166 -21.45 25.76 12.07
N THR A 167 -21.07 27.02 11.94
CA THR A 167 -20.68 27.86 13.08
C THR A 167 -21.93 28.24 13.88
N ARG A 168 -21.97 27.84 15.17
CA ARG A 168 -23.01 28.27 16.10
C ARG A 168 -22.37 29.09 17.22
N TYR A 169 -22.86 30.31 17.42
CA TYR A 169 -22.35 31.23 18.44
C TYR A 169 -22.97 30.99 19.83
N THR A 170 -24.06 30.24 19.90
CA THR A 170 -24.76 29.90 21.15
C THR A 170 -24.67 28.41 21.45
N PRO A 171 -24.53 28.01 22.73
CA PRO A 171 -24.53 26.61 23.09
C PRO A 171 -25.91 25.98 22.80
N PRO A 172 -25.97 24.67 22.51
CA PRO A 172 -27.23 23.96 22.36
C PRO A 172 -28.07 24.07 23.66
N PRO A 173 -29.38 24.34 23.58
CA PRO A 173 -30.21 24.56 24.78
C PRO A 173 -30.31 23.32 25.68
N ASP A 174 -30.14 22.13 25.11
CA ASP A 174 -30.29 20.85 25.82
C ASP A 174 -28.98 20.31 26.41
N LEU A 175 -27.88 21.07 26.33
CA LEU A 175 -26.54 20.64 26.75
C LEU A 175 -26.11 21.37 28.03
N THR A 176 -25.82 20.60 29.08
CA THR A 176 -25.27 21.15 30.32
C THR A 176 -23.78 21.37 30.18
N PRO A 177 -23.16 22.30 30.94
CA PRO A 177 -21.71 22.51 30.84
C PRO A 177 -20.89 21.28 31.28
N ALA A 178 -21.44 20.44 32.16
CA ALA A 178 -20.81 19.16 32.50
C ALA A 178 -20.79 18.18 31.31
N GLU A 179 -21.87 18.13 30.52
CA GLU A 179 -21.90 17.34 29.28
C GLU A 179 -21.00 17.93 28.21
N ALA A 180 -20.93 19.26 28.09
CA ALA A 180 -20.04 19.92 27.15
C ALA A 180 -18.57 19.63 27.47
N GLY A 181 -18.17 19.69 28.75
CA GLY A 181 -16.84 19.28 29.21
C GLY A 181 -16.56 17.82 28.89
N PHE A 182 -17.53 16.93 29.14
CA PHE A 182 -17.40 15.52 28.81
C PHE A 182 -17.28 15.25 27.30
N LEU A 183 -18.02 15.98 26.46
CA LEU A 183 -17.94 15.88 25.00
C LEU A 183 -16.63 16.42 24.43
N TRP A 184 -15.98 17.35 25.13
CA TRP A 184 -14.74 17.99 24.66
C TRP A 184 -13.56 17.01 24.62
N ASP A 185 -13.36 16.21 25.66
CA ASP A 185 -12.18 15.32 25.76
C ASP A 185 -12.51 13.87 26.18
N GLU A 186 -13.80 13.50 26.21
CA GLU A 186 -14.29 12.19 26.65
C GLU A 186 -13.91 11.84 28.11
N LYS A 187 -13.42 12.82 28.89
CA LYS A 187 -13.00 12.63 30.26
C LYS A 187 -13.76 13.57 31.16
N LEU A 188 -14.62 13.01 31.99
CA LEU A 188 -15.35 13.82 32.94
C LEU A 188 -14.46 14.25 34.10
N HIS A 189 -14.12 15.53 34.17
CA HIS A 189 -13.33 16.13 35.25
C HIS A 189 -14.23 16.64 36.38
N LYS A 190 -13.65 16.80 37.57
CA LYS A 190 -14.37 17.37 38.72
C LYS A 190 -14.85 18.80 38.46
N LYS A 191 -14.06 19.59 37.72
CA LYS A 191 -14.40 20.97 37.34
C LYS A 191 -15.66 21.05 36.46
N ASP A 192 -15.89 20.03 35.63
CA ASP A 192 -17.06 19.98 34.75
C ASP A 192 -18.33 19.77 35.56
N LEU A 193 -18.28 18.96 36.63
CA LEU A 193 -19.40 18.83 37.56
C LEU A 193 -19.60 20.09 38.43
N VAL A 194 -18.54 20.77 38.84
CA VAL A 194 -18.64 22.04 39.58
C VAL A 194 -19.29 23.13 38.72
N SER A 195 -19.09 23.10 37.39
CA SER A 195 -19.72 24.04 36.46
C SER A 195 -21.25 24.04 36.54
N LEU A 196 -21.88 22.95 37.00
CA LEU A 196 -23.32 22.85 37.21
C LEU A 196 -23.83 23.85 38.26
N ILE A 197 -23.01 24.21 39.25
CA ILE A 197 -23.40 25.20 40.27
C ILE A 197 -23.65 26.56 39.62
N TYR A 198 -22.75 26.99 38.73
CA TYR A 198 -22.89 28.24 37.98
C TYR A 198 -24.04 28.16 36.97
N TYR A 199 -24.24 26.99 36.35
CA TYR A 199 -25.36 26.75 35.44
C TYR A 199 -26.71 26.93 36.13
N TRP A 200 -26.90 26.32 37.31
CA TRP A 200 -28.13 26.47 38.09
C TRP A 200 -28.32 27.89 38.63
N ALA A 201 -27.23 28.58 38.94
CA ALA A 201 -27.27 29.99 39.33
C ALA A 201 -27.75 30.87 38.16
N ALA A 202 -27.23 30.65 36.96
CA ALA A 202 -27.67 31.35 35.74
C ALA A 202 -29.15 31.07 35.40
N GLN A 203 -29.66 29.88 35.73
CA GLN A 203 -31.08 29.52 35.59
C GLN A 203 -31.97 30.05 36.73
N GLY A 204 -31.42 30.71 37.75
CA GLY A 204 -32.17 31.23 38.90
C GLY A 204 -32.67 30.14 39.87
N LEU A 205 -32.06 28.95 39.86
CA LEU A 205 -32.36 27.85 40.79
C LEU A 205 -31.56 27.97 42.09
N LEU A 206 -30.39 28.62 42.02
CA LEU A 206 -29.44 28.77 43.11
C LEU A 206 -28.95 30.22 43.17
N HIS A 207 -28.71 30.72 44.38
CA HIS A 207 -28.06 32.01 44.60
C HIS A 207 -26.71 31.80 45.30
N ILE A 208 -25.68 32.50 44.84
CA ILE A 208 -24.33 32.45 45.40
C ILE A 208 -24.08 33.79 46.09
N THR A 209 -23.86 33.76 47.41
CA THR A 209 -23.52 34.94 48.20
C THR A 209 -22.10 34.80 48.71
N GLU A 210 -21.30 35.84 48.52
CA GLU A 210 -19.95 35.92 49.11
C GLU A 210 -20.06 36.28 50.58
N LEU A 211 -19.39 35.50 51.43
CA LEU A 211 -19.27 35.76 52.86
C LEU A 211 -17.90 36.36 53.12
N ASP A 212 -17.88 37.66 53.36
CA ASP A 212 -16.66 38.38 53.71
C ASP A 212 -16.31 38.10 55.18
N ASN A 213 -15.19 37.41 55.40
CA ASN A 213 -14.62 37.21 56.72
C ASN A 213 -13.17 37.71 56.69
N ASP A 214 -12.75 38.41 57.74
CA ASP A 214 -11.44 39.08 57.90
C ASP A 214 -10.18 38.23 57.63
N ARG A 215 -10.32 36.91 57.39
CA ARG A 215 -9.19 35.98 57.18
C ARG A 215 -9.31 35.06 55.96
N LYS A 216 -10.52 34.79 55.43
CA LYS A 216 -10.77 33.94 54.22
C LYS A 216 -12.15 34.23 53.63
N SER A 217 -12.22 34.44 52.32
CA SER A 217 -13.47 34.45 51.55
C SER A 217 -14.11 33.06 51.54
N ASP A 218 -15.36 32.95 52.00
CA ASP A 218 -16.20 31.75 51.86
C ASP A 218 -17.44 32.10 51.02
N TYR A 219 -18.13 31.08 50.50
CA TYR A 219 -19.33 31.28 49.70
C TYR A 219 -20.50 30.51 50.31
N GLN A 220 -21.66 31.15 50.32
CA GLN A 220 -22.93 30.55 50.70
C GLN A 220 -23.76 30.28 49.45
N LEU A 221 -24.26 29.05 49.35
CA LEU A 221 -25.16 28.59 48.31
C LEU A 221 -26.57 28.48 48.90
N THR A 222 -27.50 29.26 48.36
CA THR A 222 -28.90 29.27 48.78
C THR A 222 -29.78 28.72 47.67
N LYS A 223 -30.56 27.68 47.99
CA LYS A 223 -31.55 27.10 47.09
C LYS A 223 -32.72 28.05 46.94
N VAL A 224 -32.99 28.48 45.71
CA VAL A 224 -34.11 29.37 45.37
C VAL A 224 -35.30 28.57 44.89
N LYS A 225 -35.07 27.57 44.04
CA LYS A 225 -36.11 26.68 43.49
C LYS A 225 -35.62 25.24 43.44
N ASP A 226 -36.56 24.32 43.36
CA ASP A 226 -36.26 22.92 43.06
C ASP A 226 -35.88 22.73 41.58
N LEU A 227 -35.04 21.73 41.32
CA LEU A 227 -34.79 21.28 39.95
C LEU A 227 -36.11 20.83 39.31
N PRO A 228 -36.32 21.11 38.01
CA PRO A 228 -37.50 20.63 37.31
C PRO A 228 -37.49 19.08 37.27
N PRO A 229 -38.66 18.42 37.23
CA PRO A 229 -38.74 16.96 37.15
C PRO A 229 -38.07 16.39 35.90
N THR A 230 -37.94 17.20 34.85
CA THR A 230 -37.25 16.89 33.58
C THR A 230 -35.72 16.95 33.68
N ALA A 231 -35.16 17.42 34.80
CA ALA A 231 -33.71 17.47 34.99
C ALA A 231 -33.08 16.06 34.93
N LYS A 232 -31.84 16.01 34.44
CA LYS A 232 -31.12 14.76 34.22
C LYS A 232 -30.71 14.12 35.56
N ASP A 233 -30.54 12.81 35.57
CA ASP A 233 -30.26 12.06 36.81
C ASP A 233 -29.01 12.53 37.54
N PHE A 234 -27.93 12.84 36.81
CA PHE A 234 -26.70 13.34 37.42
C PHE A 234 -26.91 14.72 38.06
N GLU A 235 -27.74 15.59 37.47
CA GLU A 235 -28.10 16.88 38.05
C GLU A 235 -28.89 16.70 39.34
N LYS A 236 -29.87 15.79 39.34
CA LYS A 236 -30.67 15.45 40.53
C LYS A 236 -29.80 14.94 41.67
N VAL A 237 -28.87 14.01 41.39
CA VAL A 237 -27.93 13.47 42.40
C VAL A 237 -27.04 14.58 42.95
N MET A 238 -26.50 15.42 42.07
CA MET A 238 -25.59 16.48 42.45
C MET A 238 -26.27 17.57 43.29
N PHE A 239 -27.45 18.04 42.86
CA PHE A 239 -28.21 19.09 43.53
C PHE A 239 -28.82 18.63 44.86
N SER A 240 -29.40 17.42 44.90
CA SER A 240 -29.91 16.86 46.16
C SER A 240 -28.78 16.59 47.15
N GLY A 241 -27.62 16.15 46.67
CA GLY A 241 -26.44 15.94 47.52
C GLY A 241 -25.74 17.22 47.96
N LEU A 242 -25.92 18.34 47.24
CA LEU A 242 -25.43 19.66 47.63
C LEU A 242 -26.17 20.16 48.87
N PHE A 243 -27.51 20.09 48.83
CA PHE A 243 -28.38 20.63 49.87
C PHE A 243 -28.71 19.62 50.98
N LYS A 244 -28.78 18.32 50.69
CA LYS A 244 -29.18 17.24 51.61
C LYS A 244 -30.46 17.57 52.39
N GLY A 245 -31.45 18.17 51.73
CA GLY A 245 -32.72 18.60 52.34
C GLY A 245 -32.70 19.97 53.02
N ARG A 246 -31.55 20.65 53.09
CA ARG A 246 -31.42 22.03 53.59
C ARG A 246 -31.68 23.05 52.49
N SER A 247 -31.99 24.29 52.85
CA SER A 247 -32.12 25.40 51.89
C SER A 247 -30.80 26.13 51.64
N THR A 248 -29.85 26.08 52.59
CA THR A 248 -28.62 26.88 52.55
C THR A 248 -27.42 26.04 52.98
N VAL A 249 -26.30 26.18 52.27
CA VAL A 249 -25.05 25.44 52.51
C VAL A 249 -23.85 26.33 52.24
N THR A 250 -22.83 26.30 53.10
CA THR A 250 -21.55 26.99 52.85
C THR A 250 -20.55 26.08 52.15
N VAL A 251 -19.70 26.63 51.28
CA VAL A 251 -18.67 25.88 50.55
C VAL A 251 -17.65 25.24 51.50
N SER A 252 -17.31 25.93 52.59
CA SER A 252 -16.51 25.35 53.68
C SER A 252 -17.08 24.04 54.25
N SER A 253 -18.40 23.96 54.43
CA SER A 253 -19.06 22.75 54.96
C SER A 253 -19.09 21.56 54.00
N LEU A 254 -18.85 21.82 52.70
CA LEU A 254 -18.79 20.79 51.65
C LEU A 254 -17.40 20.16 51.52
N ARG A 255 -16.37 20.78 52.11
CA ARG A 255 -15.01 20.20 52.13
C ARG A 255 -15.04 18.79 52.72
N ASP A 256 -14.31 17.90 52.06
CA ASP A 256 -14.10 16.50 52.45
C ASP A 256 -15.34 15.58 52.54
N SER A 257 -16.56 16.10 52.41
CA SER A 257 -17.79 15.31 52.44
C SER A 257 -18.45 15.17 51.07
N PHE A 258 -18.32 16.20 50.23
CA PHE A 258 -19.05 16.31 48.97
C PHE A 258 -18.47 15.43 47.84
N TYR A 259 -17.22 14.97 47.98
CA TYR A 259 -16.58 14.12 46.98
C TYR A 259 -17.37 12.82 46.70
N THR A 260 -18.11 12.31 47.69
CA THR A 260 -18.94 11.10 47.54
C THR A 260 -20.13 11.36 46.62
N THR A 261 -20.81 12.50 46.78
CA THR A 261 -21.86 12.96 45.87
C THR A 261 -21.30 13.16 44.46
N MET A 262 -20.16 13.83 44.35
CA MET A 262 -19.47 14.05 43.06
C MET A 262 -19.16 12.73 42.35
N LYS A 263 -18.67 11.72 43.08
CA LYS A 263 -18.40 10.39 42.51
C LYS A 263 -19.66 9.70 41.99
N LYS A 264 -20.79 9.84 42.69
CA LYS A 264 -22.09 9.31 42.23
C LYS A 264 -22.62 10.04 41.00
N ALA A 265 -22.56 11.38 41.01
CA ALA A 265 -22.96 12.19 39.87
C ALA A 265 -22.08 11.91 38.63
N HIS A 266 -20.77 11.72 38.85
CA HIS A 266 -19.80 11.33 37.82
C HIS A 266 -20.20 10.02 37.13
N ALA A 267 -20.44 8.96 37.90
CA ALA A 267 -20.87 7.67 37.36
C ALA A 267 -22.20 7.76 36.60
N LYS A 268 -23.14 8.60 37.06
CA LYS A 268 -24.43 8.82 36.39
C LYS A 268 -24.29 9.57 35.07
N LEU A 269 -23.41 10.59 35.00
CA LEU A 269 -23.14 11.32 33.77
C LEU A 269 -22.40 10.45 32.75
N GLU A 270 -21.44 9.64 33.19
CA GLU A 270 -20.75 8.68 32.31
C GLU A 270 -21.73 7.65 31.73
N ALA A 271 -22.61 7.08 32.57
CA ALA A 271 -23.66 6.18 32.11
C ALA A 271 -24.64 6.85 31.14
N TYR A 272 -25.00 8.11 31.40
CA TYR A 272 -25.86 8.90 30.51
C TYR A 272 -25.21 9.15 29.15
N GLY A 273 -23.94 9.54 29.12
CA GLY A 273 -23.21 9.78 27.87
C GLY A 273 -23.05 8.52 27.02
N LYS A 274 -22.83 7.36 27.67
CA LYS A 274 -22.85 6.04 27.00
C LYS A 274 -24.22 5.73 26.41
N ALA A 275 -25.29 5.94 27.17
CA ALA A 275 -26.67 5.69 26.72
C ALA A 275 -27.08 6.60 25.55
N ARG A 276 -26.62 7.86 25.53
CA ARG A 276 -26.84 8.80 24.43
C ARG A 276 -25.89 8.64 23.26
N GLN A 277 -24.97 7.66 23.30
CA GLN A 277 -23.97 7.43 22.24
C GLN A 277 -23.19 8.69 21.87
N PHE A 278 -22.74 9.45 22.88
CA PHE A 278 -21.88 10.63 22.65
C PHE A 278 -20.61 10.29 21.87
N PHE A 279 -20.16 9.03 21.94
CA PHE A 279 -18.97 8.55 21.26
C PHE A 279 -19.28 7.29 20.44
N VAL A 280 -18.73 7.22 19.24
CA VAL A 280 -18.87 6.06 18.34
C VAL A 280 -17.89 4.98 18.79
N PRO A 281 -18.36 3.77 19.17
CA PRO A 281 -17.49 2.67 19.56
C PRO A 281 -16.47 2.32 18.44
N GLY A 282 -15.22 2.04 18.81
CA GLY A 282 -14.19 1.56 17.88
C GLY A 282 -13.37 2.63 17.14
N THR A 283 -13.80 3.90 17.15
CA THR A 283 -13.04 5.02 16.55
C THR A 283 -11.64 5.23 17.15
N ARG A 284 -11.44 4.87 18.43
CA ARG A 284 -10.14 5.00 19.13
C ARG A 284 -9.24 3.77 18.98
N GLY A 285 -9.80 2.58 18.78
CA GLY A 285 -9.05 1.32 18.74
C GLY A 285 -8.17 1.20 17.49
N PHE A 286 -8.70 1.64 16.33
CA PHE A 286 -7.93 1.66 15.08
C PHE A 286 -6.88 2.76 15.04
N GLY A 287 -7.11 3.91 15.67
CA GLY A 287 -6.14 5.01 15.75
C GLY A 287 -4.89 4.64 16.55
N ALA A 288 -5.03 3.86 17.63
CA ALA A 288 -3.87 3.39 18.41
C ALA A 288 -3.01 2.36 17.66
N VAL A 289 -3.61 1.59 16.75
CA VAL A 289 -2.90 0.60 15.92
C VAL A 289 -2.19 1.24 14.73
N LEU A 290 -2.67 2.39 14.24
CA LEU A 290 -2.06 3.12 13.12
C LEU A 290 -1.00 4.15 13.53
N ILE A 291 -0.92 4.49 14.82
CA ILE A 291 0.03 5.47 15.38
C ILE A 291 1.15 4.79 16.19
N ALA A 292 1.05 3.48 16.46
CA ALA A 292 2.12 2.67 17.06
C ALA A 292 2.96 1.98 15.99
#